data_AF-I3E3F1-F1
#
_entry.id   AF-I3E3F1-F1
#
_cell.length_a   1.000
_cell.length_b   1.000
_cell.length_c   1.000
_cell.angle_alpha   90.00
_cell.angle_beta   90.00
_cell.angle_gamma   90.00
#
_symmetry.space_group_name_H-M   'P 1'
#
loop_
_entity.id
_entity.type
_entity.pdbx_description
1 polymer ?
#
loop_
_entity_poly.entity_id
_entity_poly.type
_entity_poly.pdbx_seq_one_letter_code
_entity_poly.pdbx_strand_id
1 'polypeptide(L)'
;MKEAITSIAIVGGGAAGISLFNYLTMKINYNGCNGNNVNITIYEKKPYVGPGIAYQDDYDFLLLNRHSKQMSIIFEEPDHFWNWYKSRYKLRFEQEEFLPRSVFGEYLKNVFEESVERAIKKNITVCVKFSEVVHLRKERNYVLMTHDGEIQEFDLVLLCLGNTRLNDHYHLNGQPQFIYDPYPLKQTVSLIPKNAYIAILGSSLTAVDICLALKENGHNGKIDMLSRKGELPSVRGESKPHKLKYLTQDSLNQILLKRNGQIKLKDITKLIKKEFEEIGLEWKSILAPKSHHSNAKKKLEEEIKNILHQSAWQSVLMSTNEIIEEYWHYLNDKDKSIYLNKYDRIFMSRRNPMPLVNATKILDLMNKGQLSMRSDVVYIDYLKDHTFYVQFNDGKYINYDWIINATGPSKHLSGPCKSGLIGSLISNGYATINNYGGLKTDFDTGALINKTGQPDTNLRALGHITCGTYYFTSSMEMIAKHAKQISEDISNLIHQSIREEKEFVSILRNHKNEK
;
A
#
# COMPACT_ATOMS: atom_id res chain seq x y z
N MET A 1 16.84 34.11 5.28
CA MET A 1 15.85 34.38 4.21
C MET A 1 15.31 33.03 3.77
N LYS A 2 13.99 32.87 3.72
CA LYS A 2 13.38 31.64 3.18
C LYS A 2 13.27 31.86 1.67
N GLU A 3 14.11 31.17 0.91
CA GLU A 3 14.04 31.20 -0.56
C GLU A 3 12.75 30.52 -1.01
N ALA A 4 12.23 30.91 -2.18
CA ALA A 4 11.04 30.26 -2.72
C ALA A 4 11.30 28.77 -2.95
N ILE A 5 10.30 27.94 -2.65
CA ILE A 5 10.36 26.50 -2.88
C ILE A 5 10.35 26.26 -4.40
N THR A 6 11.50 25.86 -4.94
CA THR A 6 11.68 25.65 -6.38
C THR A 6 12.36 24.33 -6.71
N SER A 7 12.99 23.65 -5.75
CA SER A 7 13.60 22.33 -5.92
C SER A 7 12.86 21.27 -5.10
N ILE A 8 12.20 20.33 -5.79
CA ILE A 8 11.36 19.28 -5.19
C ILE A 8 11.92 17.90 -5.55
N ALA A 9 12.09 17.03 -4.55
CA ALA A 9 12.38 15.62 -4.76
C ALA A 9 11.16 14.74 -4.48
N ILE A 10 10.91 13.76 -5.36
CA ILE A 10 10.00 12.64 -5.12
C ILE A 10 10.84 11.36 -5.06
N VAL A 11 10.86 10.69 -3.92
CA VAL A 11 11.60 9.44 -3.72
C VAL A 11 10.64 8.26 -3.84
N GLY A 12 10.71 7.56 -4.97
CA GLY A 12 9.87 6.44 -5.35
C GLY A 12 8.96 6.77 -6.54
N GLY A 13 9.19 6.12 -7.67
CA GLY A 13 8.44 6.27 -8.92
C GLY A 13 7.33 5.23 -9.11
N GLY A 14 6.80 4.66 -8.02
CA GLY A 14 5.65 3.74 -8.04
C GLY A 14 4.30 4.47 -8.00
N ALA A 15 3.20 3.72 -7.93
CA ALA A 15 1.83 4.26 -8.01
C ALA A 15 1.52 5.45 -7.08
N ALA A 16 2.02 5.44 -5.84
CA ALA A 16 1.86 6.57 -4.91
C ALA A 16 2.61 7.82 -5.39
N GLY A 17 3.86 7.66 -5.83
CA GLY A 17 4.67 8.76 -6.37
C GLY A 17 4.10 9.33 -7.65
N ILE A 18 3.54 8.49 -8.53
CA ILE A 18 2.91 8.94 -9.78
C ILE A 18 1.60 9.66 -9.52
N SER A 19 0.77 9.17 -8.60
CA SER A 19 -0.44 9.88 -8.19
C SER A 19 -0.10 11.27 -7.63
N LEU A 20 0.90 11.35 -6.74
CA LEU A 20 1.37 12.62 -6.17
C LEU A 20 1.93 13.56 -7.24
N PHE A 21 2.79 13.06 -8.13
CA PHE A 21 3.34 13.83 -9.24
C PHE A 21 2.25 14.35 -10.19
N ASN A 22 1.27 13.52 -10.52
CA ASN A 22 0.12 13.93 -11.34
C ASN A 22 -0.63 15.11 -10.69
N TYR A 23 -0.98 15.02 -9.41
CA TYR A 23 -1.65 16.13 -8.72
C TYR A 23 -0.78 17.38 -8.59
N LEU A 24 0.52 17.25 -8.31
CA LEU A 24 1.43 18.39 -8.27
C LEU A 24 1.45 19.14 -9.60
N THR A 25 1.56 18.43 -10.73
CA THR A 25 1.54 19.07 -12.05
C THR A 25 0.18 19.69 -12.41
N MET A 26 -0.92 19.19 -11.85
CA MET A 26 -2.25 19.80 -11.97
C MET A 26 -2.36 21.10 -11.15
N LYS A 27 -1.87 21.10 -9.90
CA LYS A 27 -2.08 22.18 -8.93
C LYS A 27 -1.04 23.30 -8.97
N ILE A 28 0.22 22.96 -9.21
CA ILE A 28 1.29 23.94 -9.32
C ILE A 28 1.02 24.79 -10.57
N ASN A 29 0.82 26.08 -10.33
CA ASN A 29 0.80 27.12 -11.35
C ASN A 29 1.94 28.06 -11.03
N TYR A 30 2.96 28.09 -11.89
CA TYR A 30 4.17 28.85 -11.63
C TYR A 30 4.37 29.94 -12.69
N ASN A 31 4.20 31.20 -12.26
CA ASN A 31 4.57 32.39 -13.01
C ASN A 31 5.65 33.11 -12.19
N GLY A 32 6.88 32.62 -12.30
CA GLY A 32 8.00 33.01 -11.44
C GLY A 32 8.32 34.50 -11.38
N CYS A 33 9.21 34.85 -10.45
CA CYS A 33 9.98 36.08 -10.51
C CYS A 33 11.46 35.73 -10.68
N ASN A 34 12.22 36.58 -11.36
CA ASN A 34 13.66 36.43 -11.62
C ASN A 34 14.07 35.18 -12.44
N GLY A 35 13.16 34.53 -13.16
CA GLY A 35 13.51 33.43 -14.08
C GLY A 35 13.82 32.07 -13.44
N ASN A 36 13.61 31.92 -12.13
CA ASN A 36 13.67 30.60 -11.49
C ASN A 36 12.50 29.74 -11.99
N ASN A 37 12.70 28.45 -12.25
CA ASN A 37 11.63 27.50 -12.59
C ASN A 37 11.47 26.50 -11.45
N VAL A 38 10.27 25.92 -11.29
CA VAL A 38 10.10 24.76 -10.41
C VAL A 38 10.75 23.55 -11.07
N ASN A 39 11.60 22.85 -10.32
CA ASN A 39 12.29 21.64 -10.72
C ASN A 39 11.81 20.48 -9.86
N ILE A 40 11.33 19.42 -10.48
CA ILE A 40 10.93 18.18 -9.82
C ILE A 40 11.89 17.08 -10.24
N THR A 41 12.58 16.48 -9.27
CA THR A 41 13.43 15.30 -9.49
C THR A 41 12.76 14.07 -8.89
N ILE A 42 12.52 13.04 -9.70
CA ILE A 42 11.96 11.76 -9.28
C ILE A 42 13.09 10.73 -9.19
N TYR A 43 13.31 10.17 -8.01
CA TYR A 43 14.22 9.06 -7.79
C TYR A 43 13.47 7.73 -7.84
N GLU A 44 13.90 6.80 -8.67
CA GLU A 44 13.37 5.44 -8.75
C GLU A 44 14.53 4.44 -8.83
N LYS A 45 14.50 3.39 -8.02
CA LYS A 45 15.61 2.43 -7.96
C LYS A 45 15.62 1.46 -9.14
N LYS A 46 14.48 1.24 -9.80
CA LYS A 46 14.36 0.40 -11.00
C LYS A 46 14.59 1.22 -12.27
N PRO A 47 14.96 0.62 -13.41
CA PRO A 47 15.19 1.33 -14.67
C PRO A 47 13.88 1.75 -15.39
N TYR A 48 12.77 1.90 -14.66
CA TYR A 48 11.48 2.31 -15.19
C TYR A 48 10.60 2.92 -14.09
N VAL A 49 9.76 3.88 -14.48
CA VAL A 49 8.80 4.60 -13.61
C VAL A 49 7.39 4.10 -13.88
N GLY A 50 6.54 4.06 -12.84
CA GLY A 50 5.11 3.77 -12.91
C GLY A 50 4.74 2.50 -12.16
N PRO A 51 5.05 1.30 -12.68
CA PRO A 51 4.54 0.03 -12.17
C PRO A 51 4.85 -0.28 -10.69
N GLY A 52 5.95 0.25 -10.15
CA GLY A 52 6.44 -0.13 -8.82
C GLY A 52 6.64 -1.65 -8.69
N ILE A 53 6.44 -2.20 -7.49
CA ILE A 53 6.54 -3.66 -7.25
C ILE A 53 5.20 -4.34 -7.54
N ALA A 54 4.08 -3.72 -7.18
CA ALA A 54 2.76 -4.36 -7.20
C ALA A 54 2.19 -4.53 -8.61
N TYR A 55 2.61 -3.70 -9.58
CA TYR A 55 2.06 -3.66 -10.93
C TYR A 55 3.12 -3.90 -12.01
N GLN A 56 4.30 -4.40 -11.62
CA GLN A 56 5.36 -4.75 -12.55
C GLN A 56 4.92 -5.85 -13.53
N ASP A 57 5.68 -5.97 -14.61
CA ASP A 57 5.49 -7.03 -15.60
C ASP A 57 5.67 -8.42 -14.97
N ASP A 58 4.64 -9.25 -15.10
CA ASP A 58 4.51 -10.60 -14.53
C ASP A 58 3.37 -11.33 -15.28
N TYR A 59 2.93 -12.49 -14.81
CA TYR A 59 1.85 -13.24 -15.48
C TYR A 59 0.51 -12.50 -15.57
N ASP A 60 -0.17 -12.65 -16.71
CA ASP A 60 -1.49 -12.02 -16.96
C ASP A 60 -2.60 -12.53 -16.03
N PHE A 61 -2.49 -13.75 -15.50
CA PHE A 61 -3.47 -14.26 -14.53
C PHE A 61 -3.31 -13.67 -13.12
N LEU A 62 -2.31 -12.81 -12.88
CA LEU A 62 -2.16 -12.07 -11.64
C LEU A 62 -3.05 -10.83 -11.70
N LEU A 63 -4.30 -11.02 -11.30
CA LEU A 63 -5.35 -10.01 -11.43
C LEU A 63 -5.28 -8.92 -10.36
N LEU A 64 -5.82 -7.75 -10.71
CA LEU A 64 -6.19 -6.74 -9.73
C LEU A 64 -7.25 -7.32 -8.78
N ASN A 65 -7.13 -6.97 -7.49
CA ASN A 65 -8.07 -7.45 -6.47
C ASN A 65 -9.34 -6.59 -6.35
N ARG A 66 -9.50 -5.60 -7.24
CA ARG A 66 -10.63 -4.68 -7.34
C ARG A 66 -11.07 -4.65 -8.80
N HIS A 67 -12.37 -4.42 -9.01
CA HIS A 67 -12.91 -4.26 -10.34
C HIS A 67 -12.20 -3.11 -11.08
N SER A 68 -11.80 -3.34 -12.33
CA SER A 68 -11.12 -2.38 -13.21
C SER A 68 -11.81 -1.00 -13.29
N LYS A 69 -13.15 -0.95 -13.19
CA LYS A 69 -13.95 0.29 -13.21
C LYS A 69 -13.87 1.13 -11.94
N GLN A 70 -13.26 0.59 -10.87
CA GLN A 70 -13.10 1.25 -9.57
C GLN A 70 -11.62 1.48 -9.22
N MET A 71 -10.73 1.28 -10.20
CA MET A 71 -9.29 1.47 -10.06
C MET A 71 -8.91 2.80 -10.72
N SER A 72 -8.19 3.64 -9.99
CA SER A 72 -7.68 4.91 -10.50
C SER A 72 -6.55 5.40 -9.62
N ILE A 73 -5.72 6.30 -10.15
CA ILE A 73 -4.78 7.11 -9.36
C ILE A 73 -5.21 8.56 -9.23
N ILE A 74 -6.41 8.88 -9.72
CA ILE A 74 -7.09 10.16 -9.66
C ILE A 74 -8.37 9.93 -8.85
N PHE A 75 -8.40 10.45 -7.63
CA PHE A 75 -9.48 10.24 -6.66
C PHE A 75 -10.86 10.65 -7.19
N GLU A 76 -10.92 11.75 -7.95
CA GLU A 76 -12.16 12.28 -8.53
C GLU A 76 -12.65 11.49 -9.74
N GLU A 77 -11.80 10.64 -10.34
CA GLU A 77 -12.10 9.89 -11.56
C GLU A 77 -11.91 8.38 -11.30
N PRO A 78 -12.84 7.74 -10.56
CA PRO A 78 -12.68 6.36 -10.11
C PRO A 78 -12.61 5.32 -11.24
N ASP A 79 -13.05 5.69 -12.45
CA ASP A 79 -13.04 4.86 -13.67
C ASP A 79 -11.95 5.28 -14.69
N HIS A 80 -11.01 6.17 -14.32
CA HIS A 80 -9.99 6.68 -15.24
C HIS A 80 -9.15 5.57 -15.89
N PHE A 81 -8.70 4.57 -15.11
CA PHE A 81 -7.98 3.41 -15.65
C PHE A 81 -8.83 2.64 -16.67
N TRP A 82 -10.12 2.47 -16.39
CA TRP A 82 -11.03 1.75 -17.28
C TRP A 82 -11.23 2.50 -18.60
N ASN A 83 -11.39 3.82 -18.53
CA ASN A 83 -11.53 4.65 -19.73
C ASN A 83 -10.24 4.69 -20.56
N TRP A 84 -9.07 4.74 -19.91
CA TRP A 84 -7.77 4.57 -20.56
C TRP A 84 -7.63 3.20 -21.25
N TYR A 85 -8.02 2.12 -20.58
CA TYR A 85 -7.92 0.78 -21.14
C TYR A 85 -8.79 0.64 -22.40
N LYS A 86 -10.05 1.11 -22.35
CA LYS A 86 -10.97 1.08 -23.50
C LYS A 86 -10.51 1.96 -24.66
N SER A 87 -9.85 3.08 -24.41
CA SER A 87 -9.36 3.94 -25.49
C SER A 87 -8.19 3.32 -26.24
N ARG A 88 -7.42 2.45 -25.56
CA ARG A 88 -6.23 1.80 -26.11
C ARG A 88 -6.50 0.42 -26.71
N TYR A 89 -7.40 -0.35 -26.11
CA TYR A 89 -7.66 -1.73 -26.46
C TYR A 89 -9.14 -1.94 -26.78
N LYS A 90 -9.42 -2.58 -27.94
CA LYS A 90 -10.80 -2.95 -28.32
C LYS A 90 -11.29 -4.23 -27.63
N LEU A 91 -10.41 -5.24 -27.53
CA LEU A 91 -10.62 -6.49 -26.79
C LEU A 91 -9.24 -7.16 -26.61
N ARG A 92 -8.62 -7.05 -25.44
CA ARG A 92 -7.34 -7.71 -25.13
C ARG A 92 -7.51 -8.91 -24.19
N PHE A 93 -8.51 -8.87 -23.31
CA PHE A 93 -8.81 -9.93 -22.34
C PHE A 93 -10.30 -10.25 -22.35
N GLU A 94 -10.65 -11.53 -22.16
CA GLU A 94 -12.05 -11.95 -22.10
C GLU A 94 -12.76 -11.47 -20.82
N GLN A 95 -12.04 -11.42 -19.69
CA GLN A 95 -12.55 -10.98 -18.40
C GLN A 95 -11.99 -9.60 -18.03
N GLU A 96 -12.60 -8.55 -18.55
CA GLU A 96 -12.14 -7.17 -18.30
C GLU A 96 -12.59 -6.60 -16.94
N GLU A 97 -13.45 -7.33 -16.22
CA GLU A 97 -13.88 -6.97 -14.86
C GLU A 97 -12.68 -6.86 -13.90
N PHE A 98 -11.72 -7.79 -14.03
CA PHE A 98 -10.49 -7.85 -13.25
C PHE A 98 -9.30 -7.98 -14.21
N LEU A 99 -8.74 -6.84 -14.63
CA LEU A 99 -7.58 -6.83 -15.51
C LEU A 99 -6.30 -7.29 -14.78
N PRO A 100 -5.29 -7.80 -15.52
CA PRO A 100 -3.97 -8.09 -14.96
C PRO A 100 -3.33 -6.88 -14.28
N ARG A 101 -2.55 -7.10 -13.23
CA ARG A 101 -1.80 -6.04 -12.53
C ARG A 101 -0.81 -5.32 -13.45
N SER A 102 -0.19 -6.04 -14.39
CA SER A 102 0.74 -5.50 -15.39
C SER A 102 0.08 -4.43 -16.28
N VAL A 103 -1.20 -4.61 -16.64
CA VAL A 103 -1.97 -3.63 -17.41
C VAL A 103 -2.19 -2.35 -16.63
N PHE A 104 -2.40 -2.43 -15.30
CA PHE A 104 -2.40 -1.24 -14.47
C PHE A 104 -1.01 -0.57 -14.41
N GLY A 105 0.07 -1.35 -14.48
CA GLY A 105 1.43 -0.83 -14.62
C GLY A 105 1.64 -0.04 -15.92
N GLU A 106 1.11 -0.52 -17.05
CA GLU A 106 1.11 0.21 -18.32
C GLU A 106 0.36 1.55 -18.21
N TYR A 107 -0.80 1.54 -17.55
CA TYR A 107 -1.57 2.75 -17.25
C TYR A 107 -0.79 3.76 -16.40
N LEU A 108 -0.12 3.31 -15.33
CA LEU A 108 0.70 4.19 -14.49
C LEU A 108 1.83 4.86 -15.27
N LYS A 109 2.43 4.12 -16.22
CA LYS A 109 3.46 4.68 -17.10
C LYS A 109 2.87 5.76 -18.02
N ASN A 110 1.69 5.53 -18.59
CA ASN A 110 1.02 6.53 -19.43
C ASN A 110 0.62 7.79 -18.64
N VAL A 111 0.07 7.66 -17.43
CA VAL A 111 -0.24 8.84 -16.59
C VAL A 111 1.02 9.60 -16.21
N PHE A 112 2.14 8.90 -15.99
CA PHE A 112 3.43 9.55 -15.77
C PHE A 112 3.86 10.38 -16.99
N GLU A 113 3.81 9.81 -18.19
CA GLU A 113 4.12 10.50 -19.46
C GLU A 113 3.24 11.75 -19.65
N GLU A 114 1.92 11.62 -19.47
CA GLU A 114 0.98 12.75 -19.55
C GLU A 114 1.27 13.84 -18.49
N SER A 115 1.69 13.43 -17.30
CA SER A 115 2.06 14.37 -16.23
C SER A 115 3.35 15.12 -16.55
N VAL A 116 4.33 14.47 -17.19
CA VAL A 116 5.55 15.13 -17.69
C VAL A 116 5.20 16.15 -18.77
N GLU A 117 4.37 15.79 -19.75
CA GLU A 117 3.91 16.73 -20.79
C GLU A 117 3.20 17.95 -20.18
N ARG A 118 2.35 17.73 -19.18
CA ARG A 118 1.67 18.80 -18.43
C ARG A 118 2.66 19.69 -17.70
N ALA A 119 3.67 19.11 -17.06
CA ALA A 119 4.72 19.83 -16.35
C ALA A 119 5.50 20.76 -17.30
N ILE A 120 5.91 20.25 -18.47
CA ILE A 120 6.64 21.00 -19.50
C ILE A 120 5.81 22.20 -19.98
N LYS A 121 4.51 22.00 -20.27
CA LYS A 121 3.59 23.09 -20.67
C LYS A 121 3.45 24.19 -19.61
N LYS A 122 3.78 23.88 -18.35
CA LYS A 122 3.76 24.80 -17.21
C LYS A 122 5.14 25.33 -16.82
N ASN A 123 6.17 25.14 -17.66
CA ASN A 123 7.56 25.51 -17.37
C ASN A 123 8.11 24.87 -16.08
N ILE A 124 7.67 23.65 -15.76
CA ILE A 124 8.22 22.84 -14.67
C ILE A 124 9.24 21.89 -15.28
N THR A 125 10.50 21.97 -14.83
CA THR A 125 11.54 21.01 -15.23
C THR A 125 11.31 19.69 -14.51
N VAL A 126 11.35 18.58 -15.25
CA VAL A 126 11.23 17.23 -14.67
C VAL A 126 12.50 16.44 -14.97
N CYS A 127 13.14 15.92 -13.93
CA CYS A 127 14.29 15.01 -14.04
C CYS A 127 13.93 13.66 -13.41
N VAL A 128 14.30 12.56 -14.05
CA VAL A 128 14.19 11.22 -13.48
C VAL A 128 15.59 10.67 -13.26
N LYS A 129 15.84 10.20 -12.04
CA LYS A 129 17.09 9.55 -11.65
C LYS A 129 16.82 8.11 -11.29
N PHE A 130 17.42 7.20 -12.05
CA PHE A 130 17.31 5.76 -11.83
C PHE A 130 18.32 5.28 -10.79
N SER A 131 18.17 5.75 -9.55
CA SER A 131 19.09 5.46 -8.46
C SER A 131 18.34 5.43 -7.12
N GLU A 132 18.65 4.45 -6.28
CA GLU A 132 18.13 4.36 -4.91
C GLU A 132 18.70 5.46 -4.02
N VAL A 133 17.83 6.25 -3.40
CA VAL A 133 18.20 7.19 -2.33
C VAL A 133 18.42 6.41 -1.03
N VAL A 134 19.62 6.50 -0.47
CA VAL A 134 20.02 5.71 0.72
C VAL A 134 20.18 6.56 1.97
N HIS A 135 20.28 7.88 1.85
CA HIS A 135 20.47 8.77 2.99
C HIS A 135 19.82 10.13 2.75
N LEU A 136 19.35 10.75 3.84
CA LEU A 136 18.80 12.10 3.86
C LEU A 136 19.30 12.81 5.11
N ARG A 137 19.90 13.99 4.91
CA ARG A 137 20.19 14.95 5.97
C ARG A 137 19.57 16.31 5.67
N LYS A 138 19.45 17.14 6.69
CA LYS A 138 18.99 18.52 6.59
C LYS A 138 20.11 19.44 7.02
N GLU A 139 20.51 20.32 6.11
CA GLU A 139 21.39 21.46 6.38
C GLU A 139 20.52 22.71 6.35
N ARG A 140 20.76 23.65 5.41
CA ARG A 140 19.77 24.67 5.05
C ARG A 140 18.58 24.02 4.31
N ASN A 141 18.90 23.17 3.34
CA ASN A 141 17.99 22.38 2.51
C ASN A 141 18.13 20.89 2.83
N TYR A 142 17.28 20.05 2.22
CA TYR A 142 17.42 18.61 2.29
C TYR A 142 18.48 18.13 1.32
N VAL A 143 19.47 17.41 1.84
CA VAL A 143 20.54 16.81 1.07
C VAL A 143 20.24 15.32 0.94
N LEU A 144 19.92 14.88 -0.28
CA LEU A 144 19.75 13.47 -0.61
C LEU A 144 21.06 12.90 -1.12
N MET A 145 21.35 11.66 -0.73
CA MET A 145 22.47 10.88 -1.27
C MET A 145 21.96 9.55 -1.80
N THR A 146 22.33 9.24 -3.03
CA THR A 146 22.01 7.99 -3.72
C THR A 146 23.06 6.91 -3.46
N HIS A 147 22.74 5.65 -3.76
CA HIS A 147 23.64 4.51 -3.52
C HIS A 147 24.92 4.55 -4.35
N ASP A 148 24.91 5.27 -5.47
CA ASP A 148 26.05 5.53 -6.35
C ASP A 148 26.89 6.75 -5.90
N GLY A 149 26.50 7.41 -4.81
CA GLY A 149 27.23 8.51 -4.20
C GLY A 149 26.89 9.90 -4.74
N GLU A 150 25.93 10.03 -5.66
CA GLU A 150 25.45 11.34 -6.09
C GLU A 150 24.74 12.08 -4.93
N ILE A 151 24.97 13.39 -4.83
CA ILE A 151 24.41 14.24 -3.79
C ILE A 151 23.68 15.43 -4.45
N GLN A 152 22.46 15.71 -4.00
CA GLN A 152 21.69 16.87 -4.48
C GLN A 152 20.82 17.48 -3.37
N GLU A 153 20.64 18.79 -3.44
CA GLU A 153 19.83 19.58 -2.50
C GLU A 153 18.41 19.85 -3.00
N PHE A 154 17.46 19.84 -2.05
CA PHE A 154 16.04 20.07 -2.31
C PHE A 154 15.41 20.90 -1.20
N ASP A 155 14.51 21.81 -1.58
CA ASP A 155 13.71 22.59 -0.65
C ASP A 155 12.62 21.74 0.00
N LEU A 156 12.13 20.73 -0.74
CA LEU A 156 11.00 19.90 -0.36
C LEU A 156 11.20 18.46 -0.84
N VAL A 157 10.95 17.48 0.05
CA VAL A 157 11.15 16.05 -0.23
C VAL A 157 9.87 15.27 0.06
N LEU A 158 9.45 14.45 -0.91
CA LEU A 158 8.27 13.60 -0.87
C LEU A 158 8.69 12.14 -0.86
N LEU A 159 8.41 11.41 0.22
CA LEU A 159 8.77 10.00 0.36
C LEU A 159 7.61 9.09 -0.05
N CYS A 160 7.77 8.42 -1.19
CA CYS A 160 6.80 7.48 -1.78
C CYS A 160 7.45 6.09 -1.98
N LEU A 161 8.07 5.57 -0.92
CA LEU A 161 9.03 4.45 -0.97
C LEU A 161 8.45 3.08 -1.36
N GLY A 162 7.13 2.99 -1.59
CA GLY A 162 6.43 1.73 -1.81
C GLY A 162 6.38 0.87 -0.55
N ASN A 163 6.44 -0.45 -0.72
CA ASN A 163 6.41 -1.39 0.39
C ASN A 163 7.74 -1.37 1.16
N THR A 164 7.67 -1.51 2.48
CA THR A 164 8.82 -1.81 3.33
C THR A 164 9.34 -3.24 3.06
N ARG A 165 10.47 -3.60 3.68
CA ARG A 165 11.00 -4.97 3.60
C ARG A 165 9.94 -5.99 4.03
N LEU A 166 9.96 -7.16 3.38
CA LEU A 166 9.12 -8.30 3.74
C LEU A 166 9.48 -8.80 5.14
N ASN A 167 8.51 -9.40 5.83
CA ASN A 167 8.80 -10.04 7.10
C ASN A 167 9.60 -11.32 6.86
N ASP A 168 10.60 -11.55 7.70
CA ASP A 168 11.36 -12.80 7.77
C ASP A 168 11.29 -13.35 9.19
N HIS A 169 10.10 -13.85 9.55
CA HIS A 169 9.79 -14.28 10.92
C HIS A 169 10.67 -15.44 11.41
N TYR A 170 11.28 -16.18 10.48
CA TYR A 170 12.08 -17.37 10.75
C TYR A 170 13.54 -17.20 10.34
N HIS A 171 13.97 -15.98 9.99
CA HIS A 171 15.35 -15.66 9.63
C HIS A 171 15.94 -16.55 8.51
N LEU A 172 15.13 -16.84 7.49
CA LEU A 172 15.50 -17.74 6.40
C LEU A 172 16.14 -17.02 5.22
N ASN A 173 16.13 -15.68 5.19
CA ASN A 173 16.69 -14.93 4.08
C ASN A 173 18.18 -15.26 3.88
N GLY A 174 18.53 -15.64 2.65
CA GLY A 174 19.87 -16.10 2.28
C GLY A 174 20.06 -17.62 2.28
N GLN A 175 19.10 -18.39 2.81
CA GLN A 175 19.15 -19.85 2.70
C GLN A 175 18.85 -20.32 1.27
N PRO A 176 19.53 -21.38 0.77
CA PRO A 176 19.16 -22.00 -0.51
C PRO A 176 17.71 -22.51 -0.47
N GLN A 177 17.03 -22.51 -1.62
CA GLN A 177 15.63 -22.96 -1.76
C GLN A 177 14.59 -22.16 -0.93
N PHE A 178 15.01 -21.08 -0.28
CA PHE A 178 14.11 -20.09 0.30
C PHE A 178 13.95 -18.90 -0.66
N ILE A 179 12.73 -18.66 -1.11
CA ILE A 179 12.39 -17.49 -1.93
C ILE A 179 11.89 -16.39 -1.01
N TYR A 180 12.76 -15.43 -0.69
CA TYR A 180 12.45 -14.33 0.23
C TYR A 180 11.47 -13.30 -0.36
N ASP A 181 11.67 -12.88 -1.61
CA ASP A 181 10.72 -12.03 -2.36
C ASP A 181 10.16 -12.85 -3.53
N PRO A 182 8.86 -13.18 -3.53
CA PRO A 182 8.30 -14.04 -4.55
C PRO A 182 8.11 -13.33 -5.90
N TYR A 183 8.12 -12.00 -5.97
CA TYR A 183 7.85 -11.29 -7.21
C TYR A 183 9.13 -10.84 -7.93
N PRO A 184 9.17 -10.87 -9.28
CA PRO A 184 8.11 -11.33 -10.18
C PRO A 184 8.02 -12.87 -10.22
N LEU A 185 6.80 -13.39 -10.13
CA LEU A 185 6.53 -14.82 -10.01
C LEU A 185 7.00 -15.60 -11.24
N LYS A 186 6.89 -15.01 -12.44
CA LYS A 186 7.42 -15.62 -13.66
C LYS A 186 8.89 -16.01 -13.63
N GLN A 187 9.69 -15.33 -12.81
CA GLN A 187 11.10 -15.67 -12.61
C GLN A 187 11.24 -16.66 -11.45
N THR A 188 10.69 -16.33 -10.29
CA THR A 188 10.94 -17.08 -9.05
C THR A 188 10.38 -18.51 -9.07
N VAL A 189 9.15 -18.71 -9.56
CA VAL A 189 8.54 -20.06 -9.55
C VAL A 189 9.13 -20.98 -10.62
N SER A 190 9.77 -20.42 -11.65
CA SER A 190 10.44 -21.19 -12.71
C SER A 190 11.67 -21.96 -12.20
N LEU A 191 12.24 -21.51 -11.07
CA LEU A 191 13.39 -22.15 -10.40
C LEU A 191 13.00 -23.44 -9.68
N ILE A 192 11.71 -23.66 -9.43
CA ILE A 192 11.23 -24.73 -8.55
C ILE A 192 10.94 -26.00 -9.36
N PRO A 193 11.48 -27.17 -8.96
CA PRO A 193 11.15 -28.44 -9.59
C PRO A 193 9.65 -28.74 -9.58
N LYS A 194 9.15 -29.37 -10.64
CA LYS A 194 7.71 -29.62 -10.82
C LYS A 194 7.11 -30.54 -9.75
N ASN A 195 7.91 -31.38 -9.09
CA ASN A 195 7.44 -32.34 -8.09
C ASN A 195 7.86 -32.00 -6.65
N ALA A 196 8.50 -30.84 -6.43
CA ALA A 196 8.96 -30.42 -5.11
C ALA A 196 7.78 -30.33 -4.10
N TYR A 197 8.01 -30.66 -2.83
CA TYR A 197 7.09 -30.36 -1.75
C TYR A 197 7.35 -28.93 -1.26
N ILE A 198 6.41 -28.03 -1.51
CA ILE A 198 6.55 -26.59 -1.26
C ILE A 198 5.75 -26.18 -0.02
N ALA A 199 6.37 -25.38 0.84
CA ALA A 199 5.67 -24.59 1.85
C ALA A 199 5.61 -23.11 1.46
N ILE A 200 4.44 -22.49 1.61
CA ILE A 200 4.24 -21.05 1.41
C ILE A 200 4.00 -20.41 2.78
N LEU A 201 4.86 -19.50 3.21
CA LEU A 201 4.72 -18.80 4.50
C LEU A 201 3.69 -17.68 4.38
N GLY A 202 2.46 -17.97 4.77
CA GLY A 202 1.32 -17.06 4.65
C GLY A 202 0.17 -17.72 3.91
N SER A 203 -0.96 -17.04 3.93
CA SER A 203 -2.19 -17.50 3.27
C SER A 203 -3.04 -16.35 2.77
N SER A 204 -2.43 -15.19 2.49
CA SER A 204 -3.12 -14.01 1.93
C SER A 204 -3.13 -14.07 0.39
N LEU A 205 -3.51 -12.96 -0.26
CA LEU A 205 -3.54 -12.87 -1.72
C LEU A 205 -2.19 -13.19 -2.39
N THR A 206 -1.06 -12.84 -1.75
CA THR A 206 0.27 -13.25 -2.24
C THR A 206 0.44 -14.76 -2.30
N ALA A 207 -0.07 -15.49 -1.30
CA ALA A 207 0.01 -16.95 -1.29
C ALA A 207 -0.89 -17.57 -2.37
N VAL A 208 -2.05 -16.97 -2.61
CA VAL A 208 -2.94 -17.35 -3.73
C VAL A 208 -2.22 -17.17 -5.06
N ASP A 209 -1.60 -16.01 -5.29
CA ASP A 209 -0.85 -15.69 -6.51
C ASP A 209 0.29 -16.71 -6.73
N ILE A 210 1.05 -17.06 -5.69
CA ILE A 210 2.10 -18.09 -5.75
C ILE A 210 1.53 -19.46 -6.14
N CYS A 211 0.45 -19.91 -5.51
CA CYS A 211 -0.18 -21.20 -5.84
C CYS A 211 -0.65 -21.26 -7.30
N LEU A 212 -1.25 -20.18 -7.79
CA LEU A 212 -1.68 -20.10 -9.18
C LEU A 212 -0.47 -20.10 -10.12
N ALA A 213 0.58 -19.35 -9.82
CA ALA A 213 1.79 -19.34 -10.62
C ALA A 213 2.48 -20.71 -10.67
N LEU A 214 2.54 -21.45 -9.55
CA LEU A 214 3.03 -22.82 -9.50
C LEU A 214 2.19 -23.76 -10.39
N LYS A 215 0.85 -23.68 -10.28
CA LYS A 215 -0.07 -24.49 -11.09
C LYS A 215 0.09 -24.22 -12.58
N GLU A 216 0.11 -22.96 -12.99
CA GLU A 216 0.23 -22.55 -14.40
C GLU A 216 1.63 -22.91 -14.96
N ASN A 217 2.64 -23.03 -14.10
CA ASN A 217 3.96 -23.57 -14.46
C ASN A 217 4.00 -25.11 -14.47
N GLY A 218 2.89 -25.82 -14.29
CA GLY A 218 2.85 -27.28 -14.34
C GLY A 218 3.46 -27.97 -13.12
N HIS A 219 3.48 -27.30 -11.96
CA HIS A 219 3.86 -27.94 -10.70
C HIS A 219 2.80 -29.00 -10.31
N ASN A 220 3.27 -30.23 -10.06
CA ASN A 220 2.48 -31.41 -9.69
C ASN A 220 2.78 -31.92 -8.27
N GLY A 221 3.77 -31.33 -7.59
CA GLY A 221 4.09 -31.61 -6.20
C GLY A 221 3.05 -31.09 -5.21
N LYS A 222 3.21 -31.47 -3.93
CA LYS A 222 2.35 -31.01 -2.84
C LYS A 222 2.70 -29.57 -2.44
N ILE A 223 1.68 -28.81 -2.03
CA ILE A 223 1.80 -27.44 -1.58
C ILE A 223 1.10 -27.29 -0.23
N ASP A 224 1.80 -26.73 0.77
CA ASP A 224 1.20 -26.34 2.04
C ASP A 224 1.28 -24.83 2.25
N MET A 225 0.14 -24.19 2.51
CA MET A 225 0.11 -22.82 3.02
C MET A 225 0.21 -22.83 4.55
N LEU A 226 1.27 -22.22 5.07
CA LEU A 226 1.57 -22.15 6.48
C LEU A 226 1.07 -20.82 7.06
N SER A 227 0.06 -20.84 7.93
CA SER A 227 -0.61 -19.63 8.39
C SER A 227 -1.06 -19.72 9.84
N ARG A 228 -0.73 -18.70 10.64
CA ARG A 228 -1.06 -18.61 12.08
C ARG A 228 -2.51 -18.96 12.47
N LYS A 229 -3.48 -18.80 11.57
CA LYS A 229 -4.91 -19.09 11.86
C LYS A 229 -5.56 -20.03 10.84
N GLY A 230 -4.82 -20.49 9.82
CA GLY A 230 -5.38 -21.37 8.79
C GLY A 230 -6.51 -20.76 7.95
N GLU A 231 -6.53 -19.44 7.75
CA GLU A 231 -7.59 -18.76 6.98
C GLU A 231 -7.12 -18.31 5.59
N LEU A 232 -7.99 -18.45 4.60
CA LEU A 232 -7.86 -17.83 3.28
C LEU A 232 -8.58 -16.46 3.24
N PRO A 233 -8.22 -15.56 2.30
CA PRO A 233 -9.00 -14.37 1.98
C PRO A 233 -10.44 -14.75 1.66
N SER A 234 -11.40 -13.86 1.92
CA SER A 234 -12.77 -14.14 1.45
C SER A 234 -12.86 -14.19 -0.07
N VAL A 235 -13.95 -14.75 -0.60
CA VAL A 235 -14.26 -14.69 -2.03
C VAL A 235 -14.97 -13.40 -2.40
N ARG A 236 -14.51 -12.73 -3.46
CA ARG A 236 -15.09 -11.47 -3.97
C ARG A 236 -16.47 -11.75 -4.56
N GLY A 237 -17.51 -11.10 -4.03
CA GLY A 237 -18.81 -11.02 -4.66
C GLY A 237 -18.92 -9.84 -5.63
N GLU A 238 -20.02 -9.76 -6.35
CA GLU A 238 -20.36 -8.58 -7.16
C GLU A 238 -20.41 -7.32 -6.30
N SER A 239 -19.75 -6.26 -6.76
CA SER A 239 -19.77 -4.95 -6.10
C SER A 239 -21.09 -4.24 -6.39
N LYS A 240 -21.83 -3.87 -5.34
CA LYS A 240 -23.02 -3.01 -5.46
C LYS A 240 -22.78 -1.71 -4.70
N PRO A 241 -23.15 -0.55 -5.26
CA PRO A 241 -23.10 0.70 -4.52
C PRO A 241 -23.91 0.58 -3.22
N HIS A 242 -23.31 0.98 -2.11
CA HIS A 242 -23.96 1.02 -0.81
C HIS A 242 -23.68 2.37 -0.17
N LYS A 243 -24.72 3.01 0.38
CA LYS A 243 -24.59 4.28 1.09
C LYS A 243 -24.75 4.01 2.59
N LEU A 244 -23.73 4.35 3.36
CA LEU A 244 -23.76 4.23 4.82
C LEU A 244 -24.85 5.14 5.39
N LYS A 245 -25.65 4.60 6.33
CA LYS A 245 -26.75 5.35 6.97
C LYS A 245 -26.41 5.77 8.40
N TYR A 246 -25.58 5.00 9.08
CA TYR A 246 -25.28 5.13 10.51
C TYR A 246 -23.82 5.45 10.77
N LEU A 247 -22.89 4.80 10.07
CA LEU A 247 -21.47 5.08 10.16
C LEU A 247 -21.15 6.16 9.12
N THR A 248 -21.49 7.40 9.45
CA THR A 248 -21.37 8.57 8.57
C THR A 248 -20.49 9.65 9.19
N GLN A 249 -20.04 10.61 8.38
CA GLN A 249 -19.28 11.77 8.86
C GLN A 249 -19.99 12.51 9.99
N ASP A 250 -21.29 12.77 9.84
CA ASP A 250 -22.10 13.46 10.86
C ASP A 250 -22.13 12.68 12.18
N SER A 251 -22.21 11.35 12.10
CA SER A 251 -22.19 10.50 13.28
C SER A 251 -20.83 10.54 13.99
N LEU A 252 -19.72 10.58 13.24
CA LEU A 252 -18.38 10.76 13.81
C LEU A 252 -18.25 12.13 14.47
N ASN A 253 -18.65 13.21 13.79
CA ASN A 253 -18.63 14.58 14.33
C ASN A 253 -19.41 14.68 15.64
N GLN A 254 -20.60 14.08 15.71
CA GLN A 254 -21.39 14.04 16.96
C GLN A 254 -20.69 13.28 18.09
N ILE A 255 -19.98 12.18 17.78
CA ILE A 255 -19.20 11.43 18.78
C ILE A 255 -18.03 12.28 19.27
N LEU A 256 -17.29 12.90 18.35
CA LEU A 256 -16.14 13.76 18.68
C LEU A 256 -16.55 14.92 19.60
N LEU A 257 -17.65 15.61 19.28
CA LEU A 257 -18.21 16.67 20.12
C LEU A 257 -18.58 16.17 21.53
N LYS A 258 -19.22 15.00 21.63
CA LYS A 258 -19.64 14.41 22.90
C LYS A 258 -18.49 13.85 23.74
N ARG A 259 -17.32 13.62 23.13
CA ARG A 259 -16.20 12.89 23.74
C ARG A 259 -14.89 13.69 23.73
N ASN A 260 -14.96 15.01 23.57
CA ASN A 260 -13.81 15.91 23.53
C ASN A 260 -12.72 15.44 22.55
N GLY A 261 -13.13 15.15 21.30
CA GLY A 261 -12.21 14.81 20.21
C GLY A 261 -11.70 13.37 20.19
N GLN A 262 -12.31 12.45 20.94
CA GLN A 262 -11.91 11.04 20.95
C GLN A 262 -13.03 10.09 20.54
N ILE A 263 -12.68 9.08 19.73
CA ILE A 263 -13.54 7.96 19.38
C ILE A 263 -13.12 6.73 20.18
N LYS A 264 -14.09 5.91 20.62
CA LYS A 264 -13.85 4.57 21.17
C LYS A 264 -14.23 3.50 20.16
N LEU A 265 -13.59 2.33 20.23
CA LEU A 265 -13.88 1.20 19.34
C LEU A 265 -15.35 0.74 19.49
N LYS A 266 -15.91 0.87 20.69
CA LYS A 266 -17.32 0.56 20.95
C LYS A 266 -18.30 1.46 20.16
N ASP A 267 -17.90 2.70 19.87
CA ASP A 267 -18.75 3.65 19.15
C ASP A 267 -18.84 3.22 17.68
N ILE A 268 -17.69 2.92 17.06
CA ILE A 268 -17.62 2.42 15.67
C ILE A 268 -18.28 1.04 15.54
N THR A 269 -18.01 0.13 16.46
CA THR A 269 -18.66 -1.19 16.43
C THR A 269 -20.17 -1.14 16.63
N LYS A 270 -20.71 -0.13 17.34
CA LYS A 270 -22.16 0.07 17.43
C LYS A 270 -22.75 0.52 16.09
N LEU A 271 -22.09 1.44 15.40
CA LEU A 271 -22.57 1.98 14.13
C LEU A 271 -22.47 0.95 12.99
N ILE A 272 -21.35 0.24 12.87
CA ILE A 272 -21.19 -0.79 11.82
C ILE A 272 -22.17 -1.97 12.01
N LYS A 273 -22.56 -2.29 13.25
CA LYS A 273 -23.60 -3.29 13.52
C LYS A 273 -24.94 -2.88 12.94
N LYS A 274 -25.33 -1.62 13.11
CA LYS A 274 -26.56 -1.08 12.54
C LYS A 274 -26.55 -1.14 11.02
N GLU A 275 -25.40 -0.89 10.37
CA GLU A 275 -25.27 -1.02 8.92
C GLU A 275 -25.55 -2.46 8.45
N PHE A 276 -25.04 -3.47 9.18
CA PHE A 276 -25.33 -4.86 8.87
C PHE A 276 -26.78 -5.26 9.18
N GLU A 277 -27.31 -4.84 10.33
CA GLU A 277 -28.70 -5.09 10.73
C GLU A 277 -29.70 -4.53 9.70
N GLU A 278 -29.44 -3.34 9.16
CA GLU A 278 -30.26 -2.69 8.13
C GLU A 278 -30.40 -3.52 6.85
N ILE A 279 -29.36 -4.28 6.49
CA ILE A 279 -29.38 -5.18 5.33
C ILE A 279 -29.69 -6.64 5.71
N GLY A 280 -30.18 -6.86 6.94
CA GLY A 280 -30.58 -8.18 7.43
C GLY A 280 -29.43 -9.13 7.73
N LEU A 281 -28.21 -8.63 7.94
CA LEU A 281 -27.01 -9.43 8.21
C LEU A 281 -26.55 -9.34 9.66
N GLU A 282 -26.02 -10.46 10.18
CA GLU A 282 -25.50 -10.54 11.54
C GLU A 282 -23.98 -10.31 11.55
N TRP A 283 -23.52 -9.27 12.25
CA TRP A 283 -22.12 -8.83 12.20
C TRP A 283 -21.11 -9.88 12.68
N LYS A 284 -21.45 -10.76 13.65
CA LYS A 284 -20.50 -11.75 14.17
C LYS A 284 -20.17 -12.79 13.11
N SER A 285 -21.13 -13.15 12.25
CA SER A 285 -20.90 -14.07 11.13
C SER A 285 -19.81 -13.56 10.16
N ILE A 286 -19.63 -12.22 10.09
CA ILE A 286 -18.71 -11.53 9.17
C ILE A 286 -17.39 -11.16 9.85
N LEU A 287 -17.45 -10.49 11.01
CA LEU A 287 -16.32 -9.82 11.66
C LEU A 287 -15.94 -10.37 13.05
N ALA A 288 -16.67 -11.32 13.62
CA ALA A 288 -16.27 -11.85 14.93
C ALA A 288 -14.99 -12.70 14.81
N PRO A 289 -14.07 -12.59 15.77
CA PRO A 289 -12.98 -13.54 15.93
C PRO A 289 -13.50 -14.97 16.08
N LYS A 290 -13.22 -15.81 15.09
CA LYS A 290 -13.51 -17.25 15.16
C LYS A 290 -12.37 -17.97 15.88
N SER A 291 -12.70 -19.10 16.52
CA SER A 291 -11.72 -20.01 17.11
C SER A 291 -10.78 -20.57 16.05
N HIS A 292 -9.58 -20.98 16.48
CA HIS A 292 -8.67 -21.77 15.65
C HIS A 292 -9.39 -23.03 15.13
N HIS A 293 -9.01 -23.51 13.94
CA HIS A 293 -9.53 -24.74 13.28
C HIS A 293 -10.79 -24.63 12.40
N SER A 294 -11.10 -23.48 11.79
CA SER A 294 -12.08 -23.50 10.70
C SER A 294 -11.54 -24.29 9.51
N ASN A 295 -12.29 -25.28 9.01
CA ASN A 295 -11.95 -25.98 7.77
C ASN A 295 -11.96 -24.98 6.60
N ALA A 296 -10.77 -24.53 6.19
CA ALA A 296 -10.59 -23.50 5.17
C ALA A 296 -11.23 -23.89 3.83
N LYS A 297 -11.16 -25.18 3.47
CA LYS A 297 -11.78 -25.72 2.26
C LYS A 297 -13.30 -25.58 2.32
N LYS A 298 -13.93 -26.05 3.40
CA LYS A 298 -15.38 -25.95 3.60
C LYS A 298 -15.86 -24.50 3.58
N LYS A 299 -15.12 -23.60 4.23
CA LYS A 299 -15.39 -22.16 4.22
C LYS A 299 -15.32 -21.59 2.80
N LEU A 300 -14.30 -21.96 2.02
CA LEU A 300 -14.15 -21.54 0.63
C LEU A 300 -15.32 -22.03 -0.23
N GLU A 301 -15.71 -23.30 -0.09
CA GLU A 301 -16.89 -23.88 -0.76
C GLU A 301 -18.18 -23.11 -0.42
N GLU A 302 -18.41 -22.82 0.86
CA GLU A 302 -19.57 -22.06 1.34
C GLU A 302 -19.58 -20.61 0.81
N GLU A 303 -18.42 -19.93 0.79
CA GLU A 303 -18.30 -18.56 0.29
C GLU A 303 -18.52 -18.51 -1.24
N ILE A 304 -18.00 -19.48 -2.01
CA ILE A 304 -18.27 -19.61 -3.46
C ILE A 304 -19.76 -19.85 -3.72
N LYS A 305 -20.38 -20.77 -2.97
CA LYS A 305 -21.81 -21.11 -3.14
C LYS A 305 -22.74 -19.94 -2.79
N ASN A 306 -22.36 -19.12 -1.82
CA ASN A 306 -23.18 -18.01 -1.32
C ASN A 306 -22.64 -16.64 -1.75
N ILE A 307 -22.35 -16.48 -3.05
CA ILE A 307 -21.69 -15.26 -3.56
C ILE A 307 -22.49 -13.98 -3.31
N LEU A 308 -23.83 -14.05 -3.40
CA LEU A 308 -24.72 -12.90 -3.14
C LEU A 308 -24.65 -12.44 -1.69
N HIS A 309 -24.52 -13.39 -0.75
CA HIS A 309 -24.29 -13.05 0.66
C HIS A 309 -22.94 -12.35 0.82
N GLN A 310 -21.90 -12.76 0.08
CA GLN A 310 -20.60 -12.08 0.10
C GLN A 310 -20.70 -10.64 -0.41
N SER A 311 -21.40 -10.43 -1.54
CA SER A 311 -21.64 -9.10 -2.11
C SER A 311 -22.25 -8.13 -1.11
N ALA A 312 -23.24 -8.57 -0.32
CA ALA A 312 -24.01 -7.70 0.57
C ALA A 312 -23.13 -7.08 1.68
N TRP A 313 -22.40 -7.89 2.45
CA TRP A 313 -21.54 -7.36 3.51
C TRP A 313 -20.29 -6.67 2.97
N GLN A 314 -19.75 -7.12 1.83
CA GLN A 314 -18.59 -6.48 1.19
C GLN A 314 -18.89 -5.05 0.79
N SER A 315 -20.10 -4.80 0.26
CA SER A 315 -20.54 -3.46 -0.13
C SER A 315 -20.53 -2.50 1.06
N VAL A 316 -21.03 -2.93 2.24
CA VAL A 316 -20.95 -2.14 3.48
C VAL A 316 -19.49 -1.82 3.84
N LEU A 317 -18.61 -2.82 3.86
CA LEU A 317 -17.20 -2.63 4.23
C LEU A 317 -16.42 -1.76 3.23
N MET A 318 -16.76 -1.82 1.95
CA MET A 318 -16.17 -0.97 0.92
C MET A 318 -16.56 0.49 1.09
N SER A 319 -17.84 0.76 1.38
CA SER A 319 -18.32 2.13 1.63
C SER A 319 -17.66 2.81 2.84
N THR A 320 -17.13 2.03 3.80
CA THR A 320 -16.35 2.62 4.91
C THR A 320 -15.07 3.33 4.49
N ASN A 321 -14.60 3.18 3.23
CA ASN A 321 -13.46 3.94 2.70
C ASN A 321 -13.63 5.46 2.87
N GLU A 322 -14.86 5.96 2.85
CA GLU A 322 -15.16 7.39 3.00
C GLU A 322 -14.64 7.96 4.34
N ILE A 323 -14.59 7.13 5.39
CA ILE A 323 -14.47 7.57 6.79
C ILE A 323 -13.51 6.73 7.65
N ILE A 324 -13.00 5.59 7.14
CA ILE A 324 -12.21 4.64 7.92
C ILE A 324 -10.96 5.24 8.56
N GLU A 325 -10.27 6.08 7.80
CA GLU A 325 -9.02 6.67 8.25
C GLU A 325 -9.27 7.79 9.26
N GLU A 326 -10.43 8.44 9.17
CA GLU A 326 -10.81 9.49 10.13
C GLU A 326 -11.19 8.91 11.47
N TYR A 327 -12.05 7.88 11.51
CA TYR A 327 -12.32 7.25 12.79
C TYR A 327 -11.09 6.53 13.34
N TRP A 328 -10.18 6.05 12.48
CA TRP A 328 -8.89 5.53 12.92
C TRP A 328 -8.06 6.64 13.55
N HIS A 329 -7.93 7.79 12.91
CA HIS A 329 -7.17 8.93 13.40
C HIS A 329 -7.56 9.30 14.84
N TYR A 330 -8.85 9.48 15.08
CA TYR A 330 -9.41 9.87 16.39
C TYR A 330 -9.64 8.71 17.37
N LEU A 331 -9.39 7.45 16.97
CA LEU A 331 -9.49 6.31 17.88
C LEU A 331 -8.39 6.43 18.95
N ASN A 332 -8.77 6.29 20.22
CA ASN A 332 -7.80 6.32 21.31
C ASN A 332 -6.80 5.14 21.25
N ASP A 333 -5.62 5.33 21.85
CA ASP A 333 -4.49 4.42 21.73
C ASP A 333 -4.76 3.00 22.26
N LYS A 334 -5.52 2.91 23.36
CA LYS A 334 -5.92 1.64 23.95
C LYS A 334 -6.79 0.85 22.97
N ASP A 335 -7.76 1.52 22.35
CA ASP A 335 -8.68 0.90 21.41
C ASP A 335 -8.03 0.57 20.06
N LYS A 336 -7.08 1.39 19.56
CA LYS A 336 -6.23 1.04 18.41
C LYS A 336 -5.47 -0.26 18.68
N SER A 337 -4.87 -0.39 19.85
CA SER A 337 -4.14 -1.60 20.25
C SER A 337 -5.04 -2.84 20.34
N ILE A 338 -6.23 -2.69 20.93
CA ILE A 338 -7.24 -3.77 20.96
C ILE A 338 -7.65 -4.16 19.54
N TYR A 339 -7.90 -3.18 18.67
CA TYR A 339 -8.32 -3.41 17.30
C TYR A 339 -7.25 -4.17 16.50
N LEU A 340 -5.99 -3.71 16.53
CA LEU A 340 -4.89 -4.35 15.81
C LEU A 340 -4.66 -5.80 16.25
N ASN A 341 -4.72 -6.06 17.56
CA ASN A 341 -4.49 -7.40 18.09
C ASN A 341 -5.64 -8.37 17.81
N LYS A 342 -6.89 -7.89 17.84
CA LYS A 342 -8.07 -8.76 17.82
C LYS A 342 -8.82 -8.80 16.49
N TYR A 343 -8.87 -7.68 15.77
CA TYR A 343 -9.79 -7.49 14.64
C TYR A 343 -9.11 -7.20 13.29
N ASP A 344 -7.95 -6.51 13.27
CA ASP A 344 -7.25 -6.09 12.03
C ASP A 344 -7.14 -7.22 11.00
N ARG A 345 -6.66 -8.40 11.40
CA ARG A 345 -6.49 -9.53 10.48
C ARG A 345 -7.79 -10.00 9.81
N ILE A 346 -8.88 -10.09 10.57
CA ILE A 346 -10.18 -10.55 10.04
C ILE A 346 -10.78 -9.46 9.16
N PHE A 347 -10.69 -8.21 9.62
CA PHE A 347 -11.14 -7.07 8.85
C PHE A 347 -10.40 -6.97 7.52
N MET A 348 -9.08 -7.14 7.52
CA MET A 348 -8.24 -7.13 6.32
C MET A 348 -8.50 -8.33 5.41
N SER A 349 -8.72 -9.54 5.94
CA SER A 349 -9.06 -10.70 5.11
C SER A 349 -10.43 -10.57 4.42
N ARG A 350 -11.33 -9.77 5.00
CA ARG A 350 -12.67 -9.45 4.47
C ARG A 350 -12.66 -8.30 3.47
N ARG A 351 -11.79 -7.31 3.68
CA ARG A 351 -11.63 -6.14 2.81
C ARG A 351 -10.81 -6.41 1.55
N ASN A 352 -9.95 -7.42 1.59
CA ASN A 352 -9.11 -7.83 0.47
C ASN A 352 -9.46 -9.25 0.01
N PRO A 353 -10.70 -9.51 -0.44
CA PRO A 353 -11.09 -10.82 -0.94
C PRO A 353 -10.41 -11.13 -2.28
N MET A 354 -10.25 -12.43 -2.55
CA MET A 354 -9.72 -12.93 -3.81
C MET A 354 -10.82 -12.96 -4.90
N PRO A 355 -10.49 -12.74 -6.18
CA PRO A 355 -11.43 -12.94 -7.28
C PRO A 355 -12.04 -14.34 -7.29
N LEU A 356 -13.31 -14.46 -7.70
CA LEU A 356 -14.03 -15.74 -7.77
C LEU A 356 -13.30 -16.78 -8.63
N VAL A 357 -12.74 -16.35 -9.77
CA VAL A 357 -11.94 -17.23 -10.65
C VAL A 357 -10.74 -17.84 -9.92
N ASN A 358 -10.05 -17.06 -9.08
CA ASN A 358 -8.92 -17.52 -8.29
C ASN A 358 -9.38 -18.46 -7.17
N ALA A 359 -10.49 -18.14 -6.50
CA ALA A 359 -11.10 -19.00 -5.48
C ALA A 359 -11.43 -20.40 -6.03
N THR A 360 -12.04 -20.48 -7.21
CA THR A 360 -12.35 -21.75 -7.88
C THR A 360 -11.10 -22.55 -8.21
N LYS A 361 -10.04 -21.90 -8.71
CA LYS A 361 -8.75 -22.56 -9.00
C LYS A 361 -8.07 -23.09 -7.73
N ILE A 362 -8.12 -22.34 -6.63
CA ILE A 362 -7.60 -22.77 -5.32
C ILE A 362 -8.40 -23.96 -4.78
N LEU A 363 -9.73 -23.91 -4.84
CA LEU A 363 -10.58 -25.01 -4.39
C LEU A 363 -10.32 -26.30 -5.19
N ASP A 364 -10.09 -26.21 -6.51
CA ASP A 364 -9.69 -27.35 -7.34
C ASP A 364 -8.39 -27.99 -6.85
N LEU A 365 -7.37 -27.20 -6.51
CA LEU A 365 -6.11 -27.71 -5.94
C LEU A 365 -6.33 -28.41 -4.58
N MET A 366 -7.21 -27.86 -3.74
CA MET A 366 -7.57 -28.48 -2.46
C MET A 366 -8.38 -29.77 -2.64
N ASN A 367 -9.26 -29.83 -3.65
CA ASN A 367 -10.04 -31.02 -4.00
C ASN A 367 -9.15 -32.17 -4.47
N LYS A 368 -8.12 -31.86 -5.26
CA LYS A 368 -7.11 -32.82 -5.71
C LYS A 368 -6.12 -33.25 -4.62
N GLY A 369 -6.21 -32.66 -3.41
CA GLY A 369 -5.26 -32.91 -2.33
C GLY A 369 -3.86 -32.36 -2.59
N GLN A 370 -3.69 -31.52 -3.63
CA GLN A 370 -2.42 -30.91 -3.98
C GLN A 370 -2.09 -29.73 -3.08
N LEU A 371 -3.11 -28.97 -2.66
CA LEU A 371 -2.97 -27.84 -1.73
C LEU A 371 -3.61 -28.16 -0.38
N SER A 372 -2.86 -27.96 0.71
CA SER A 372 -3.37 -28.05 2.07
C SER A 372 -3.01 -26.81 2.90
N MET A 373 -3.81 -26.58 3.95
CA MET A 373 -3.61 -25.49 4.91
C MET A 373 -3.06 -26.05 6.21
N ARG A 374 -2.02 -25.42 6.75
CA ARG A 374 -1.46 -25.75 8.07
C ARG A 374 -1.32 -24.49 8.92
N SER A 375 -1.48 -24.64 10.22
CA SER A 375 -1.35 -23.55 11.18
C SER A 375 -0.34 -23.88 12.27
N ASP A 376 -0.01 -22.87 13.07
CA ASP A 376 0.74 -23.05 14.31
C ASP A 376 2.17 -23.57 14.11
N VAL A 377 2.87 -23.04 13.09
CA VAL A 377 4.32 -23.24 12.90
C VAL A 377 5.08 -22.60 14.06
N VAL A 378 5.93 -23.39 14.71
CA VAL A 378 6.76 -22.98 15.86
C VAL A 378 8.19 -22.72 15.46
N TYR A 379 8.75 -23.55 14.58
CA TYR A 379 10.17 -23.54 14.24
C TYR A 379 10.39 -23.97 12.79
N ILE A 380 11.36 -23.35 12.12
CA ILE A 380 11.82 -23.73 10.78
C ILE A 380 13.35 -23.74 10.80
N ASP A 381 13.95 -24.80 10.27
CA ASP A 381 15.40 -24.92 10.10
C ASP A 381 15.73 -25.42 8.70
N TYR A 382 16.91 -25.06 8.20
CA TYR A 382 17.43 -25.58 6.95
C TYR A 382 18.44 -26.68 7.22
N LEU A 383 18.16 -27.88 6.71
CA LEU A 383 18.91 -29.08 7.01
C LEU A 383 20.05 -29.32 5.99
N LYS A 384 20.98 -30.19 6.38
CA LYS A 384 22.13 -30.60 5.53
C LYS A 384 21.72 -31.35 4.27
N ASP A 385 20.52 -31.93 4.23
CA ASP A 385 19.99 -32.66 3.08
C ASP A 385 19.27 -31.75 2.07
N HIS A 386 19.44 -30.42 2.19
CA HIS A 386 18.82 -29.43 1.33
C HIS A 386 17.29 -29.39 1.42
N THR A 387 16.75 -29.62 2.62
CA THR A 387 15.32 -29.47 2.92
C THR A 387 15.10 -28.55 4.12
N PHE A 388 13.88 -28.05 4.27
CA PHE A 388 13.45 -27.29 5.43
C PHE A 388 12.66 -28.16 6.40
N TYR A 389 13.18 -28.33 7.61
CA TYR A 389 12.44 -28.94 8.72
C TYR A 389 11.48 -27.91 9.31
N VAL A 390 10.18 -28.19 9.30
CA VAL A 390 9.15 -27.31 9.86
C VAL A 390 8.42 -28.04 10.98
N GLN A 391 8.46 -27.47 12.19
CA GLN A 391 7.77 -27.99 13.37
C GLN A 391 6.49 -27.21 13.67
N PHE A 392 5.44 -27.94 14.03
CA PHE A 392 4.14 -27.41 14.41
C PHE A 392 3.91 -27.53 15.93
N ASN A 393 2.98 -26.74 16.47
CA ASN A 393 2.68 -26.70 17.91
C ASN A 393 2.11 -28.02 18.46
N ASP A 394 1.56 -28.89 17.61
CA ASP A 394 1.12 -30.24 18.00
C ASP A 394 2.27 -31.27 18.06
N GLY A 395 3.52 -30.81 17.90
CA GLY A 395 4.73 -31.65 17.91
C GLY A 395 5.01 -32.37 16.59
N LYS A 396 4.11 -32.29 15.59
CA LYS A 396 4.39 -32.84 14.26
C LYS A 396 5.43 -32.01 13.53
N TYR A 397 6.11 -32.65 12.59
CA TYR A 397 7.05 -32.00 11.70
C TYR A 397 6.89 -32.49 10.26
N ILE A 398 7.31 -31.64 9.32
CA ILE A 398 7.30 -31.92 7.88
C ILE A 398 8.55 -31.31 7.27
N ASN A 399 9.22 -32.06 6.40
CA ASN A 399 10.30 -31.55 5.58
C ASN A 399 9.75 -31.04 4.24
N TYR A 400 10.15 -29.84 3.84
CA TYR A 400 9.81 -29.23 2.56
C TYR A 400 11.06 -29.04 1.72
N ASP A 401 10.96 -29.26 0.41
CA ASP A 401 12.07 -29.04 -0.51
C ASP A 401 12.31 -27.54 -0.75
N TRP A 402 11.25 -26.73 -0.69
CA TRP A 402 11.29 -25.29 -0.92
C TRP A 402 10.34 -24.56 0.02
N ILE A 403 10.74 -23.35 0.42
CA ILE A 403 9.87 -22.42 1.14
C ILE A 403 9.79 -21.09 0.38
N ILE A 404 8.57 -20.58 0.20
CA ILE A 404 8.31 -19.28 -0.45
C ILE A 404 7.67 -18.33 0.56
N ASN A 405 8.25 -17.14 0.72
CA ASN A 405 7.72 -16.14 1.63
C ASN A 405 6.50 -15.41 1.04
N ALA A 406 5.37 -15.47 1.74
CA ALA A 406 4.14 -14.75 1.40
C ALA A 406 3.60 -13.95 2.60
N THR A 407 4.47 -13.56 3.54
CA THR A 407 4.08 -12.89 4.79
C THR A 407 3.82 -11.39 4.63
N GLY A 408 4.07 -10.85 3.43
CA GLY A 408 3.82 -9.46 3.08
C GLY A 408 4.83 -8.47 3.70
N PRO A 409 4.72 -7.18 3.35
CA PRO A 409 5.61 -6.14 3.86
C PRO A 409 5.40 -5.89 5.34
N SER A 410 6.47 -5.54 6.05
CA SER A 410 6.38 -5.25 7.47
C SER A 410 5.68 -3.91 7.73
N LYS A 411 4.64 -3.90 8.56
CA LYS A 411 4.08 -2.63 9.07
C LYS A 411 5.05 -1.97 10.06
N HIS A 412 5.82 -2.75 10.82
CA HIS A 412 6.71 -2.22 11.84
C HIS A 412 8.11 -1.96 11.29
N LEU A 413 8.67 -0.79 11.62
CA LEU A 413 10.03 -0.43 11.25
C LEU A 413 11.02 -0.94 12.30
N SER A 414 11.23 -2.27 12.32
CA SER A 414 12.17 -2.96 13.21
C SER A 414 13.33 -3.60 12.42
N GLY A 415 14.43 -3.88 13.11
CA GLY A 415 15.59 -4.58 12.55
C GLY A 415 16.06 -3.99 11.21
N PRO A 416 16.17 -4.80 10.14
CA PRO A 416 16.62 -4.35 8.82
C PRO A 416 15.79 -3.21 8.20
N CYS A 417 14.53 -3.00 8.60
CA CYS A 417 13.73 -1.87 8.12
C CYS A 417 14.25 -0.50 8.60
N LYS A 418 15.14 -0.45 9.60
CA LYS A 418 15.83 0.77 10.07
C LYS A 418 17.18 1.00 9.36
N SER A 419 17.40 0.38 8.21
CA SER A 419 18.59 0.61 7.38
C SER A 419 18.28 1.54 6.19
N GLY A 420 19.32 2.04 5.51
CA GLY A 420 19.18 2.96 4.38
C GLY A 420 18.44 4.24 4.76
N LEU A 421 17.61 4.75 3.85
CA LEU A 421 16.94 6.05 3.98
C LEU A 421 16.07 6.16 5.23
N ILE A 422 15.30 5.12 5.56
CA ILE A 422 14.46 5.10 6.76
C ILE A 422 15.32 5.17 8.04
N GLY A 423 16.43 4.42 8.06
CA GLY A 423 17.40 4.48 9.14
C GLY A 423 17.99 5.87 9.34
N SER A 424 18.39 6.52 8.24
CA SER A 424 18.89 7.89 8.21
C SER A 424 17.88 8.89 8.80
N LEU A 425 16.62 8.80 8.38
CA LEU A 425 15.56 9.69 8.86
C LEU A 425 15.34 9.59 10.38
N ILE A 426 15.32 8.37 10.90
CA ILE A 426 15.07 8.11 12.33
C ILE A 426 16.29 8.52 13.16
N SER A 427 17.49 8.10 12.77
CA SER A 427 18.73 8.36 13.54
C SER A 427 19.06 9.85 13.63
N ASN A 428 18.83 10.61 12.56
CA ASN A 428 19.01 12.06 12.55
C ASN A 428 17.84 12.82 13.20
N GLY A 429 16.75 12.13 13.56
CA GLY A 429 15.60 12.72 14.25
C GLY A 429 14.64 13.50 13.35
N TYR A 430 14.70 13.32 12.03
CA TYR A 430 13.77 13.93 11.07
C TYR A 430 12.43 13.20 11.02
N ALA A 431 12.37 11.95 11.50
CA ALA A 431 11.14 11.18 11.59
C ALA A 431 11.10 10.34 12.87
N THR A 432 9.89 10.09 13.36
CA THR A 432 9.62 9.19 14.49
C THR A 432 8.78 8.01 14.03
N ILE A 433 8.95 6.85 14.67
CA ILE A 433 8.15 5.65 14.39
C ILE A 433 6.76 5.84 14.98
N ASN A 434 5.73 5.46 14.24
CA ASN A 434 4.37 5.40 14.76
C ASN A 434 4.13 4.06 15.46
N ASN A 435 3.53 4.08 16.65
CA ASN A 435 3.24 2.88 17.46
C ASN A 435 2.42 1.82 16.72
N TYR A 436 1.70 2.21 15.67
CA TYR A 436 0.82 1.34 14.88
C TYR A 436 1.42 0.92 13.53
N GLY A 437 2.68 1.29 13.25
CA GLY A 437 3.41 0.94 12.04
C GLY A 437 3.85 2.16 11.23
N GLY A 438 4.94 2.02 10.48
CA GLY A 438 5.49 3.10 9.67
C GLY A 438 6.07 4.27 10.48
N LEU A 439 6.22 5.41 9.80
CA LEU A 439 6.62 6.69 10.36
C LEU A 439 5.37 7.48 10.76
N LYS A 440 5.52 8.31 11.80
CA LYS A 440 4.47 9.22 12.23
C LYS A 440 4.39 10.39 11.27
N THR A 441 3.18 10.67 10.80
CA THR A 441 2.89 11.82 9.96
C THR A 441 1.77 12.65 10.56
N ASP A 442 1.79 13.93 10.27
CA ASP A 442 0.60 14.76 10.37
C ASP A 442 -0.49 14.20 9.43
N PHE A 443 -1.73 14.15 9.92
CA PHE A 443 -2.81 13.48 9.20
C PHE A 443 -3.24 14.26 7.97
N ASP A 444 -3.35 15.59 8.08
CA ASP A 444 -3.90 16.42 7.01
C ASP A 444 -2.87 16.75 5.93
N THR A 445 -1.60 16.89 6.31
CA THR A 445 -0.55 17.35 5.39
C THR A 445 0.37 16.23 4.93
N GLY A 446 0.40 15.08 5.62
CA GLY A 446 1.39 14.02 5.37
C GLY A 446 2.82 14.40 5.78
N ALA A 447 3.01 15.52 6.50
CA ALA A 447 4.31 15.96 7.01
C ALA A 447 4.88 14.94 8.01
N LEU A 448 6.16 14.59 7.91
CA LEU A 448 6.79 13.72 8.91
C LEU A 448 6.87 14.44 10.27
N ILE A 449 6.58 13.71 11.35
CA ILE A 449 6.74 14.21 12.72
C ILE A 449 8.15 13.91 13.20
N ASN A 450 8.92 14.97 13.46
CA ASN A 450 10.30 14.89 13.90
C ASN A 450 10.42 14.43 15.37
N LYS A 451 11.66 14.28 15.87
CA LYS A 451 11.92 13.84 17.26
C LYS A 451 11.38 14.80 18.34
N THR A 452 11.14 16.07 18.01
CA THR A 452 10.57 17.06 18.95
C THR A 452 9.04 17.08 18.90
N GLY A 453 8.42 16.19 18.12
CA GLY A 453 6.96 16.11 17.97
C GLY A 453 6.37 17.14 17.02
N GLN A 454 7.18 17.88 16.27
CA GLN A 454 6.73 18.91 15.34
C GLN A 454 6.66 18.37 13.91
N PRO A 455 5.63 18.74 13.13
CA PRO A 455 5.56 18.41 11.71
C PRO A 455 6.61 19.19 10.91
N ASP A 456 7.32 18.51 10.01
CA ASP A 456 8.19 19.19 9.05
C ASP A 456 7.44 19.47 7.74
N THR A 457 7.07 20.73 7.52
CA THR A 457 6.27 21.17 6.38
C THR A 457 6.97 21.03 5.02
N ASN A 458 8.23 20.59 4.98
CA ASN A 458 8.98 20.40 3.75
C ASN A 458 9.43 18.93 3.56
N LEU A 459 9.08 18.03 4.49
CA LEU A 459 9.35 16.60 4.38
C LEU A 459 8.06 15.81 4.55
N ARG A 460 7.55 15.25 3.45
CA ARG A 460 6.25 14.55 3.38
C ARG A 460 6.43 13.07 3.14
N ALA A 461 5.44 12.26 3.50
CA ALA A 461 5.41 10.84 3.17
C ALA A 461 4.02 10.38 2.72
N LEU A 462 4.00 9.42 1.79
CA LEU A 462 2.80 8.78 1.27
C LEU A 462 3.06 7.29 1.00
N GLY A 463 2.05 6.45 1.23
CA GLY A 463 2.09 5.01 0.95
C GLY A 463 2.32 4.17 2.21
N HIS A 464 2.83 2.95 2.05
CA HIS A 464 2.90 1.96 3.15
C HIS A 464 3.69 2.46 4.38
N ILE A 465 4.68 3.34 4.20
CA ILE A 465 5.44 3.93 5.30
C ILE A 465 4.62 4.83 6.23
N THR A 466 3.39 5.19 5.88
CA THR A 466 2.48 5.99 6.72
C THR A 466 1.31 5.16 7.29
N CYS A 467 1.42 3.82 7.24
CA CYS A 467 0.33 2.91 7.63
C CYS A 467 -0.17 3.05 9.06
N GLY A 468 0.64 3.53 10.02
CA GLY A 468 0.15 3.82 11.38
C GLY A 468 -0.72 5.07 11.47
N THR A 469 -0.51 6.05 10.59
CA THR A 469 -1.32 7.28 10.53
C THR A 469 -2.62 7.04 9.80
N TYR A 470 -2.55 6.50 8.57
CA TYR A 470 -3.71 6.37 7.70
C TYR A 470 -4.40 5.01 7.76
N TYR A 471 -3.77 3.98 8.34
CA TYR A 471 -4.27 2.60 8.41
C TYR A 471 -4.44 1.89 7.06
N PHE A 472 -5.20 2.43 6.10
CA PHE A 472 -5.57 1.75 4.86
C PHE A 472 -4.75 2.18 3.63
N THR A 473 -3.43 2.13 3.79
CA THR A 473 -2.44 2.54 2.78
C THR A 473 -2.21 1.52 1.65
N SER A 474 -2.94 0.40 1.64
CA SER A 474 -2.88 -0.61 0.56
C SER A 474 -3.95 -0.38 -0.53
N SER A 475 -4.83 0.60 -0.37
CA SER A 475 -5.88 0.93 -1.33
C SER A 475 -5.45 2.08 -2.23
N MET A 476 -5.44 1.86 -3.54
CA MET A 476 -5.07 2.90 -4.50
C MET A 476 -6.01 4.11 -4.44
N GLU A 477 -7.30 3.89 -4.15
CA GLU A 477 -8.27 4.98 -3.92
C GLU A 477 -7.84 5.88 -2.75
N MET A 478 -7.41 5.29 -1.63
CA MET A 478 -6.97 6.07 -0.47
C MET A 478 -5.62 6.74 -0.73
N ILE A 479 -4.71 6.06 -1.43
CA ILE A 479 -3.44 6.66 -1.86
C ILE A 479 -3.73 7.89 -2.75
N ALA A 480 -4.67 7.80 -3.69
CA ALA A 480 -5.04 8.92 -4.56
C ALA A 480 -5.70 10.07 -3.77
N LYS A 481 -6.56 9.75 -2.79
CA LYS A 481 -7.14 10.74 -1.86
C LYS A 481 -6.05 11.53 -1.13
N HIS A 482 -5.07 10.84 -0.55
CA HIS A 482 -3.95 11.47 0.16
C HIS A 482 -3.02 12.21 -0.79
N ALA A 483 -2.73 11.65 -1.97
CA ALA A 483 -1.91 12.31 -2.99
C ALA A 483 -2.50 13.67 -3.39
N LYS A 484 -3.82 13.74 -3.58
CA LYS A 484 -4.55 14.99 -3.82
C LYS A 484 -4.35 15.97 -2.66
N GLN A 485 -4.71 15.55 -1.45
CA GLN A 485 -4.68 16.40 -0.26
C GLN A 485 -3.28 16.96 0.02
N ILE A 486 -2.27 16.10 -0.01
CA ILE A 486 -0.86 16.47 0.19
C ILE A 486 -0.39 17.43 -0.92
N SER A 487 -0.78 17.20 -2.18
CA SER A 487 -0.40 18.09 -3.29
C SER A 487 -1.07 19.46 -3.21
N GLU A 488 -2.29 19.55 -2.68
CA GLU A 488 -2.99 20.82 -2.44
C GLU A 488 -2.27 21.63 -1.35
N ASP A 489 -1.89 21.01 -0.24
CA ASP A 489 -1.07 21.62 0.80
C ASP A 489 0.28 22.13 0.24
N ILE A 490 1.01 21.27 -0.49
CA ILE A 490 2.30 21.62 -1.10
C ILE A 490 2.16 22.78 -2.08
N SER A 491 1.13 22.77 -2.93
CA SER A 491 0.90 23.85 -3.90
C SER A 491 0.70 25.19 -3.19
N ASN A 492 -0.07 25.20 -2.09
CA ASN A 492 -0.27 26.41 -1.28
C ASN A 492 1.05 26.89 -0.66
N LEU A 493 1.87 25.97 -0.13
CA LEU A 493 3.19 26.29 0.42
C LEU A 493 4.13 26.89 -0.62
N ILE A 494 4.14 26.33 -1.84
CA ILE A 494 4.93 26.85 -2.95
C ILE A 494 4.46 28.26 -3.31
N HIS A 495 3.15 28.46 -3.53
CA HIS A 495 2.58 29.76 -3.88
C HIS A 495 2.84 30.83 -2.81
N GLN A 496 2.72 30.46 -1.53
CA GLN A 496 3.03 31.35 -0.43
C GLN A 496 4.52 31.75 -0.44
N SER A 497 5.44 30.78 -0.55
CA SER A 497 6.88 31.06 -0.56
C SER A 497 7.29 32.00 -1.69
N ILE A 498 6.66 31.86 -2.86
CA ILE A 498 6.87 32.73 -4.02
C ILE A 498 6.36 34.14 -3.71
N ARG A 499 5.17 34.27 -3.12
CA ARG A 499 4.61 35.58 -2.78
C ARG A 499 5.50 36.34 -1.79
N GLU A 500 5.98 35.66 -0.75
CA GLU A 500 6.88 36.23 0.25
C GLU A 500 8.19 36.71 -0.38
N GLU A 501 8.77 35.93 -1.31
CA GLU A 501 9.96 36.35 -2.05
C GLU A 501 9.71 37.58 -2.94
N LYS A 502 8.57 37.63 -3.65
CA LYS A 502 8.20 38.78 -4.50
C LYS A 502 8.03 40.06 -3.68
N GLU A 503 7.35 39.98 -2.55
CA GLU A 503 7.15 41.11 -1.63
C GLU A 503 8.50 41.62 -1.11
N PHE A 504 9.39 40.72 -0.71
CA PHE A 504 10.74 41.08 -0.25
C PHE A 504 11.60 41.75 -1.34
N VAL A 505 11.61 41.21 -2.57
CA VAL A 505 12.32 41.81 -3.71
C VAL A 505 11.76 43.21 -4.04
N SER A 506 10.44 43.39 -3.95
CA SER A 506 9.79 44.69 -4.13
C SER A 506 10.27 45.72 -3.09
N ILE A 507 10.29 45.34 -1.81
CA ILE A 507 10.79 46.19 -0.71
C ILE A 507 12.25 46.61 -0.94
N LEU A 508 13.11 45.67 -1.34
CA LEU A 508 14.52 45.97 -1.64
C LEU A 508 14.70 46.92 -2.84
N ARG A 509 13.85 46.82 -3.86
CA ARG A 509 13.87 47.75 -5.01
C ARG A 509 13.43 49.15 -4.59
N ASN A 510 12.39 49.27 -3.77
CA ASN A 510 11.91 50.56 -3.29
C ASN A 510 12.95 51.26 -2.39
N HIS A 511 13.60 50.54 -1.48
CA HIS A 511 14.68 51.10 -0.65
C HIS A 511 15.95 51.49 -1.42
N LYS A 512 16.19 50.92 -2.61
CA LYS A 512 17.28 51.34 -3.51
C LYS A 512 16.92 52.56 -4.35
N ASN A 513 15.64 52.88 -4.51
CA ASN A 513 15.17 54.05 -5.26
C ASN A 513 14.96 55.29 -4.37
N GLU A 514 14.90 55.11 -3.04
CA GLU A 514 14.80 56.19 -2.05
C GLU A 514 16.16 56.67 -1.49
N LYS A 515 17.25 56.03 -1.89
CA LYS A 515 18.64 56.46 -1.64
C LYS A 515 19.28 56.90 -2.93
#